data_AF-A0A6I5P4Y1-F1
#
_entry.id   AF-A0A6I5P4Y1-F1
#
_cell.length_a   1.000
_cell.length_b   1.000
_cell.length_c   1.000
_cell.angle_alpha   90.00
_cell.angle_beta   90.00
_cell.angle_gamma   90.00
#
_symmetry.space_group_name_H-M   'P 1'
#
loop_
_entity.id
_entity.type
_entity.pdbx_description
1 polymer ?
#
loop_
_entity_poly.entity_id
_entity_poly.type
_entity_poly.pdbx_seq_one_letter_code
_entity_poly.pdbx_strand_id
1 'polypeptide(L)'
;REELLRFRGGTTVQAAVWDDTRFYTYDLLRLLPYTEVKLVEKEAFLTAAAEQGYGADFFTYTQAYFKVERWLEQRLSIELSCTRDNLECCDLIHLSGLRIEGHPQVDVVRSLSQQQILSFLVPLGRRQSQWDVAKKLQLSPLFGLYLLTDGSEQRYACAFNQDALLLKALSHRLRNFCQNTTAMIF
;
A
#
# COMPACT_ATOMS: atom_id res chain seq x y z
N ARG A 1 -15.37 -19.71 17.10
CA ARG A 1 -15.49 -19.74 15.61
C ARG A 1 -15.77 -18.31 15.08
N GLU A 2 -15.11 -17.28 15.63
CA GLU A 2 -15.45 -15.85 15.40
C GLU A 2 -14.27 -14.98 14.96
N GLU A 3 -13.07 -15.53 14.76
CA GLU A 3 -11.91 -14.74 14.32
C GLU A 3 -11.86 -14.53 12.79
N LEU A 4 -12.63 -15.31 12.03
CA LEU A 4 -12.69 -15.23 10.56
C LEU A 4 -13.50 -14.02 10.04
N LEU A 5 -14.24 -13.30 10.90
CA LEU A 5 -15.02 -12.12 10.51
C LEU A 5 -14.25 -10.79 10.65
N ARG A 6 -13.00 -10.81 11.15
CA ARG A 6 -12.13 -9.62 11.21
C ARG A 6 -11.48 -9.27 9.86
N PHE A 7 -11.66 -10.11 8.84
CA PHE A 7 -11.19 -9.87 7.47
C PHE A 7 -12.16 -8.99 6.65
N ARG A 8 -12.64 -7.88 7.21
CA ARG A 8 -13.38 -6.88 6.45
C ARG A 8 -12.46 -5.72 6.06
N GLY A 9 -11.87 -5.84 4.88
CA GLY A 9 -11.76 -4.69 3.97
C GLY A 9 -10.49 -3.85 4.00
N GLY A 10 -9.35 -4.39 4.45
CA GLY A 10 -8.07 -3.70 4.32
C GLY A 10 -6.97 -4.59 3.79
N THR A 11 -6.95 -4.85 2.49
CA THR A 11 -5.96 -5.75 1.89
C THR A 11 -4.57 -5.10 1.74
N THR A 12 -4.51 -3.77 1.88
CA THR A 12 -3.39 -2.90 1.49
C THR A 12 -3.06 -1.88 2.59
N VAL A 13 -2.35 -0.80 2.24
CA VAL A 13 -2.10 0.35 3.13
C VAL A 13 -3.42 1.08 3.36
N GLN A 14 -3.98 0.98 4.55
CA GLN A 14 -5.27 1.54 4.94
C GLN A 14 -5.11 2.93 5.56
N ALA A 15 -6.01 3.83 5.20
CA ALA A 15 -6.14 5.13 5.83
C ALA A 15 -7.54 5.33 6.39
N ALA A 16 -7.62 6.07 7.50
CA ALA A 16 -8.86 6.62 8.02
C ALA A 16 -9.17 7.91 7.26
N VAL A 17 -10.37 8.01 6.73
CA VAL A 17 -10.80 9.10 5.85
C VAL A 17 -11.97 9.82 6.48
N TRP A 18 -11.83 11.14 6.59
CA TRP A 18 -12.84 12.08 7.02
C TRP A 18 -13.26 12.89 5.80
N ASP A 19 -14.46 12.63 5.29
CA ASP A 19 -15.03 13.29 4.11
C ASP A 19 -16.34 13.97 4.52
N ASP A 20 -16.25 15.27 4.81
CA ASP A 20 -17.34 16.09 5.36
C ASP A 20 -17.94 15.50 6.66
N THR A 21 -19.10 14.87 6.59
CA THR A 21 -19.79 14.24 7.74
C THR A 21 -19.53 12.74 7.86
N ARG A 22 -18.80 12.16 6.90
CA ARG A 22 -18.59 10.71 6.79
C ARG A 22 -17.20 10.32 7.24
N PHE A 23 -17.14 9.21 7.97
CA PHE A 23 -15.89 8.61 8.42
C PHE A 23 -15.82 7.16 7.95
N TYR A 24 -14.71 6.77 7.34
CA TYR A 24 -14.52 5.42 6.81
C TYR A 24 -13.05 5.05 6.69
N THR A 25 -12.77 3.76 6.49
CA THR A 25 -11.44 3.27 6.12
C THR A 25 -11.36 3.06 4.62
N TYR A 26 -10.22 3.39 4.02
CA TYR A 26 -10.02 3.19 2.59
C TYR A 26 -8.58 2.82 2.25
N ASP A 27 -8.38 2.17 1.10
CA ASP A 27 -7.05 1.92 0.56
C ASP A 27 -6.40 3.25 0.15
N LEU A 28 -5.32 3.60 0.84
CA LEU A 28 -4.62 4.86 0.65
C LEU A 28 -4.14 5.04 -0.80
N LEU A 29 -3.61 3.97 -1.40
CA LEU A 29 -3.06 4.01 -2.75
C LEU A 29 -4.14 4.10 -3.83
N ARG A 30 -5.40 3.80 -3.47
CA ARG A 30 -6.57 4.06 -4.32
C ARG A 30 -7.21 5.41 -4.06
N LEU A 31 -7.05 5.98 -2.87
CA LEU A 31 -7.59 7.29 -2.50
C LEU A 31 -6.81 8.43 -3.18
N LEU A 32 -5.50 8.47 -2.93
CA LEU A 32 -4.64 9.60 -3.27
C LEU A 32 -4.61 9.98 -4.76
N PRO A 33 -4.76 9.06 -5.74
CA PRO A 33 -4.85 9.47 -7.13
C PRO A 33 -6.04 10.41 -7.44
N TYR A 34 -7.06 10.47 -6.58
CA TYR A 34 -8.33 11.14 -6.84
C TYR A 34 -8.68 12.24 -5.83
N THR A 35 -7.78 12.55 -4.89
CA THR A 35 -8.10 13.44 -3.77
C THR A 35 -6.94 14.35 -3.43
N GLU A 36 -7.27 15.56 -3.00
CA GLU A 36 -6.40 16.32 -2.10
C GLU A 36 -6.89 16.15 -0.67
N VAL A 37 -5.94 15.91 0.22
CA VAL A 37 -6.19 15.55 1.61
C VAL A 37 -5.28 16.33 2.55
N LYS A 38 -5.82 16.65 3.70
CA LYS A 38 -5.05 17.17 4.83
C LYS A 38 -4.76 16.02 5.80
N LEU A 39 -3.50 15.89 6.22
CA LEU A 39 -3.15 14.99 7.31
C LEU A 39 -3.73 15.53 8.62
N VAL A 40 -4.41 14.66 9.38
CA VAL A 40 -5.05 15.01 10.66
C VAL A 40 -4.41 14.18 11.76
N GLU A 41 -4.27 14.77 12.94
CA GLU A 41 -3.87 14.01 14.12
C GLU A 41 -4.92 12.97 14.49
N LYS A 42 -4.46 11.80 14.93
CA LYS A 42 -5.34 10.68 15.31
C LYS A 42 -6.41 11.10 16.31
N GLU A 43 -6.04 11.84 17.36
CA GLU A 43 -6.97 12.24 18.43
C GLU A 43 -8.06 13.17 17.91
N ALA A 44 -7.69 14.15 17.07
CA ALA A 44 -8.64 15.06 16.44
C ALA A 44 -9.60 14.32 15.50
N PHE A 45 -9.10 13.36 14.71
CA PHE A 45 -9.93 12.53 13.85
C PHE A 45 -10.92 11.69 14.66
N LEU A 46 -10.44 10.98 15.69
CA LEU A 46 -11.27 10.09 16.49
C LEU A 46 -12.33 10.85 17.29
N THR A 47 -12.01 12.06 17.75
CA THR A 47 -12.97 12.95 18.42
C THR A 47 -14.10 13.34 17.46
N ALA A 48 -13.76 13.82 16.27
CA ALA A 48 -14.76 14.19 15.25
C ALA A 48 -15.59 12.97 14.78
N ALA A 49 -14.97 11.80 14.66
CA ALA A 49 -15.66 10.56 14.31
C ALA A 49 -16.65 10.13 15.40
N ALA A 50 -16.27 10.24 16.68
CA ALA A 50 -17.13 9.91 17.81
C ALA A 50 -18.36 10.83 17.90
N GLU A 51 -18.20 12.12 17.58
CA GLU A 51 -19.33 13.07 17.49
C GLU A 51 -20.35 12.68 16.42
N GLN A 52 -19.92 11.99 15.36
CA GLN A 52 -20.79 11.42 14.33
C GLN A 52 -21.24 9.98 14.63
N GLY A 53 -20.94 9.44 15.81
CA GLY A 53 -21.37 8.12 16.25
C GLY A 53 -20.49 6.95 15.80
N TYR A 54 -19.27 7.21 15.30
CA TYR A 54 -18.33 6.15 14.95
C TYR A 54 -17.47 5.74 16.15
N GLY A 55 -17.35 4.43 16.38
CA GLY A 55 -16.45 3.89 17.42
C GLY A 55 -14.98 3.91 16.99
N ALA A 56 -14.06 4.13 17.93
CA ALA A 56 -12.62 4.16 17.65
C ALA A 56 -12.08 2.83 17.07
N ASP A 57 -12.72 1.71 17.40
CA ASP A 57 -12.36 0.38 16.92
C ASP A 57 -12.44 0.23 15.39
N PHE A 58 -13.23 1.07 14.71
CA PHE A 58 -13.29 1.10 13.26
C PHE A 58 -11.96 1.53 12.60
N PHE A 59 -11.12 2.27 13.33
CA PHE A 59 -9.90 2.89 12.81
C PHE A 59 -8.61 2.33 13.42
N THR A 60 -8.69 1.22 14.17
CA THR A 60 -7.53 0.67 14.93
C THR A 60 -6.32 0.35 14.05
N TYR A 61 -6.55 -0.13 12.82
CA TYR A 61 -5.49 -0.64 11.94
C TYR A 61 -5.10 0.30 10.80
N THR A 62 -5.58 1.54 10.81
CA THR A 62 -5.24 2.52 9.78
C THR A 62 -3.86 3.13 10.03
N GLN A 63 -3.09 3.27 8.97
CA GLN A 63 -1.73 3.81 8.99
C GLN A 63 -1.71 5.34 9.08
N ALA A 64 -2.70 6.02 8.52
CA ALA A 64 -2.75 7.47 8.47
C ALA A 64 -4.20 7.96 8.55
N TYR A 65 -4.37 9.21 8.98
CA TYR A 65 -5.67 9.86 9.17
C TYR A 65 -5.73 11.09 8.28
N PHE A 66 -6.69 11.09 7.36
CA PHE A 66 -6.82 12.12 6.34
C PHE A 66 -8.20 12.77 6.41
N LYS A 67 -8.24 14.08 6.20
CA LYS A 67 -9.46 14.81 5.87
C LYS A 67 -9.43 15.17 4.40
N VAL A 68 -10.46 14.78 3.65
CA VAL A 68 -10.59 15.14 2.24
C VAL A 68 -10.86 16.64 2.13
N GLU A 69 -10.02 17.34 1.37
CA GLU A 69 -10.20 18.76 1.07
C GLU A 69 -10.98 18.92 -0.24
N ARG A 70 -10.64 18.13 -1.26
CA ARG A 70 -11.39 18.05 -2.51
C ARG A 70 -11.14 16.75 -3.26
N TRP A 71 -12.12 16.37 -4.08
CA TRP A 71 -12.00 15.31 -5.08
C TRP A 71 -11.51 15.90 -6.40
N LEU A 72 -10.60 15.20 -7.06
CA LEU A 72 -10.00 15.61 -8.34
C LEU A 72 -10.79 15.05 -9.51
N GLU A 73 -11.05 15.88 -10.52
CA GLU A 73 -11.69 15.44 -11.77
C GLU A 73 -10.76 14.57 -12.62
N GLN A 74 -9.45 14.82 -12.52
CA GLN A 74 -8.42 14.09 -13.23
C GLN A 74 -7.58 13.26 -12.25
N ARG A 75 -7.37 12.00 -12.61
CA ARG A 75 -6.53 11.09 -11.83
C ARG A 75 -5.07 11.52 -11.89
N LEU A 76 -4.44 11.67 -10.73
CA LEU A 76 -3.00 11.87 -10.61
C LEU A 76 -2.24 10.59 -11.01
N SER A 77 -1.14 10.77 -11.73
CA SER A 77 -0.19 9.68 -11.97
C SER A 77 0.74 9.58 -10.78
N ILE A 78 0.37 8.73 -9.81
CA ILE A 78 1.22 8.44 -8.66
C ILE A 78 2.05 7.18 -8.89
N GLU A 79 3.26 7.17 -8.35
CA GLU A 79 4.18 6.03 -8.39
C GLU A 79 4.66 5.70 -6.97
N LEU A 80 4.99 4.43 -6.72
CA LEU A 80 5.61 4.04 -5.47
C LEU A 80 7.11 3.92 -5.63
N SER A 81 7.85 4.57 -4.74
CA SER A 81 9.30 4.45 -4.65
C SER A 81 9.71 4.04 -3.23
N CYS A 82 10.92 3.51 -3.08
CA CYS A 82 11.54 3.25 -1.78
C CYS A 82 12.94 3.85 -1.76
N THR A 83 13.32 4.44 -0.63
CA THR A 83 14.66 5.04 -0.46
C THR A 83 15.79 4.03 -0.30
N ARG A 84 15.45 2.79 0.02
CA ARG A 84 16.44 1.73 0.26
C ARG A 84 16.84 1.11 -1.07
N ASP A 85 18.08 0.67 -1.15
CA ASP A 85 18.60 -0.09 -2.29
C ASP A 85 18.50 -1.60 -2.02
N ASN A 86 18.54 -2.39 -3.11
CA ASN A 86 18.70 -3.84 -3.07
C ASN A 86 17.75 -4.53 -2.09
N LEU A 87 16.46 -4.29 -2.28
CA LEU A 87 15.42 -4.81 -1.39
C LEU A 87 15.39 -6.35 -1.42
N GLU A 88 15.31 -6.95 -0.22
CA GLU A 88 15.07 -8.39 -0.07
C GLU A 88 13.75 -8.79 -0.74
N CYS A 89 13.79 -9.89 -1.49
CA CYS A 89 12.70 -10.32 -2.35
C CYS A 89 12.24 -11.73 -2.04
N CYS A 90 11.01 -12.04 -2.46
CA CYS A 90 10.40 -13.35 -2.38
C CYS A 90 10.27 -13.93 -0.96
N ASP A 91 10.38 -13.07 0.04
CA ASP A 91 10.00 -13.32 1.42
C ASP A 91 9.23 -12.12 2.00
N LEU A 92 8.65 -12.31 3.18
CA LEU A 92 8.02 -11.25 3.96
C LEU A 92 9.10 -10.38 4.59
N ILE A 93 8.98 -9.08 4.36
CA ILE A 93 9.88 -8.07 4.92
C ILE A 93 9.08 -6.95 5.55
N HIS A 94 9.66 -6.27 6.53
CA HIS A 94 9.17 -4.96 6.95
C HIS A 94 9.84 -3.88 6.10
N LEU A 95 9.09 -3.34 5.15
CA LEU A 95 9.55 -2.27 4.28
C LEU A 95 9.41 -0.93 5.01
N SER A 96 10.47 -0.14 4.97
CA SER A 96 10.52 1.24 5.46
C SER A 96 10.97 2.18 4.35
N GLY A 97 10.70 3.47 4.49
CA GLY A 97 11.08 4.47 3.49
C GLY A 97 10.24 4.42 2.21
N LEU A 98 9.01 3.89 2.29
CA LEU A 98 8.04 3.92 1.19
C LEU A 98 7.63 5.36 0.91
N ARG A 99 7.64 5.75 -0.36
CA ARG A 99 7.26 7.10 -0.82
C ARG A 99 6.24 6.98 -1.94
N ILE A 100 5.41 8.02 -2.03
CA ILE A 100 4.49 8.23 -3.14
C ILE A 100 5.01 9.39 -3.95
N GLU A 101 5.42 9.14 -5.18
CA GLU A 101 5.81 10.17 -6.13
C GLU A 101 4.59 10.66 -6.92
N GLY A 102 4.63 11.91 -7.38
CA GLY A 102 3.59 12.48 -8.26
C GLY A 102 2.35 13.05 -7.54
N HIS A 103 2.29 13.00 -6.21
CA HIS A 103 1.23 13.66 -5.44
C HIS A 103 1.65 15.09 -5.03
N PRO A 104 0.80 16.14 -5.19
CA PRO A 104 1.20 17.53 -4.96
C PRO A 104 1.46 17.87 -3.48
N GLN A 105 0.87 17.12 -2.55
CA GLN A 105 0.95 17.40 -1.11
C GLN A 105 2.11 16.64 -0.45
N VAL A 106 3.18 17.35 -0.09
CA VAL A 106 4.43 16.78 0.45
C VAL A 106 4.23 16.00 1.75
N ASP A 107 3.32 16.44 2.62
CA ASP A 107 3.06 15.75 3.90
C ASP A 107 2.42 14.38 3.70
N VAL A 108 1.58 14.24 2.66
CA VAL A 108 1.01 12.95 2.24
C VAL A 108 2.14 12.02 1.77
N VAL A 109 3.05 12.54 0.94
CA VAL A 109 4.22 11.80 0.45
C VAL A 109 5.12 11.30 1.58
N ARG A 110 5.32 12.13 2.62
CA ARG A 110 6.17 11.79 3.77
C ARG A 110 5.51 10.84 4.76
N SER A 111 4.18 10.84 4.86
CA SER A 111 3.45 10.08 5.88
C SER A 111 3.75 8.57 5.86
N LEU A 112 3.97 7.99 4.69
CA LEU A 112 4.33 6.57 4.54
C LEU A 112 5.81 6.28 4.77
N SER A 113 6.68 7.25 4.54
CA SER A 113 8.14 7.03 4.60
C SER A 113 8.63 6.65 5.99
N GLN A 114 7.92 7.09 7.03
CA GLN A 114 8.23 6.83 8.43
C GLN A 114 7.67 5.51 8.95
N GLN A 115 6.86 4.81 8.15
CA GLN A 115 6.16 3.61 8.57
C GLN A 115 6.94 2.35 8.22
N GLN A 116 6.72 1.31 9.01
CA GLN A 116 7.14 -0.05 8.70
C GLN A 116 5.91 -0.83 8.24
N ILE A 117 5.87 -1.18 6.96
CA ILE A 117 4.75 -1.88 6.35
C ILE A 117 5.22 -3.28 6.00
N LEU A 118 4.44 -4.28 6.41
CA LEU A 118 4.70 -5.66 6.01
C LEU A 118 4.52 -5.76 4.49
N SER A 119 5.54 -6.25 3.80
CA SER A 119 5.60 -6.26 2.34
C SER A 119 6.11 -7.61 1.83
N PHE A 120 5.68 -7.96 0.62
CA PHE A 120 6.26 -9.06 -0.16
C PHE A 120 6.60 -8.53 -1.54
N LEU A 121 7.86 -8.68 -1.93
CA LEU A 121 8.40 -8.15 -3.19
C LEU A 121 8.67 -9.29 -4.17
N VAL A 122 8.24 -9.11 -5.42
CA VAL A 122 8.60 -9.97 -6.54
C VAL A 122 9.45 -9.15 -7.51
N PRO A 123 10.70 -9.54 -7.76
CA PRO A 123 11.57 -8.78 -8.65
C PRO A 123 11.05 -8.87 -10.09
N LEU A 124 11.12 -7.75 -10.79
CA LEU A 124 10.70 -7.63 -12.19
C LEU A 124 11.91 -7.42 -13.10
N GLY A 125 11.95 -8.15 -14.20
CA GLY A 125 12.87 -7.88 -15.30
C GLY A 125 12.48 -6.61 -16.06
N ARG A 126 13.40 -6.10 -16.91
CA ARG A 126 13.25 -4.82 -17.63
C ARG A 126 11.94 -4.66 -18.40
N ARG A 127 11.42 -5.76 -18.99
CA ARG A 127 10.18 -5.77 -19.79
C ARG A 127 8.96 -6.28 -19.03
N GLN A 128 9.13 -6.65 -17.76
CA GLN A 128 8.06 -7.17 -16.93
C GLN A 128 7.36 -6.05 -16.18
N SER A 129 6.10 -6.31 -15.86
CA SER A 129 5.22 -5.47 -15.07
C SER A 129 4.65 -6.27 -13.91
N GLN A 130 4.08 -5.56 -12.93
CA GLN A 130 3.30 -6.17 -11.87
C GLN A 130 2.13 -7.02 -12.40
N TRP A 131 1.57 -6.68 -13.56
CA TRP A 131 0.48 -7.43 -14.18
C TRP A 131 0.89 -8.81 -14.67
N ASP A 132 2.17 -9.01 -15.02
CA ASP A 132 2.68 -10.34 -15.38
C ASP A 132 2.67 -11.29 -14.18
N VAL A 133 2.99 -10.76 -12.99
CA VAL A 133 2.91 -11.50 -11.72
C VAL A 133 1.45 -11.80 -11.37
N ALA A 134 0.56 -10.79 -11.47
CA ALA A 134 -0.87 -10.96 -11.23
C ALA A 134 -1.48 -12.04 -12.15
N LYS A 135 -1.15 -12.01 -13.44
CA LYS A 135 -1.60 -12.98 -14.44
C LYS A 135 -1.06 -14.38 -14.15
N LYS A 136 0.21 -14.51 -13.78
CA LYS A 136 0.83 -15.81 -13.44
C LYS A 136 0.13 -16.48 -12.25
N LEU A 137 -0.19 -15.68 -11.24
CA LEU A 137 -0.84 -16.17 -10.02
C LEU A 137 -2.36 -16.26 -10.12
N GLN A 138 -2.97 -15.70 -11.19
CA GLN A 138 -4.41 -15.56 -11.35
C GLN A 138 -5.04 -14.75 -10.21
N LEU A 139 -4.38 -13.66 -9.82
CA LEU A 139 -4.88 -12.79 -8.76
C LEU A 139 -6.14 -12.05 -9.22
N SER A 140 -7.04 -11.78 -8.27
CA SER A 140 -8.20 -10.93 -8.50
C SER A 140 -7.76 -9.52 -8.92
N PRO A 141 -8.52 -8.81 -9.79
CA PRO A 141 -8.28 -7.39 -10.06
C PRO A 141 -8.31 -6.50 -8.82
N LEU A 142 -8.94 -6.97 -7.74
CA LEU A 142 -9.01 -6.26 -6.46
C LEU A 142 -7.77 -6.49 -5.58
N PHE A 143 -6.87 -7.41 -5.96
CA PHE A 143 -5.65 -7.68 -5.22
C PHE A 143 -4.70 -6.48 -5.28
N GLY A 144 -4.19 -6.04 -4.14
CA GLY A 144 -3.30 -4.89 -4.02
C GLY A 144 -1.87 -5.20 -4.44
N LEU A 145 -1.65 -5.34 -5.74
CA LEU A 145 -0.33 -5.49 -6.33
C LEU A 145 0.09 -4.20 -7.03
N TYR A 146 1.16 -3.59 -6.53
CA TYR A 146 1.65 -2.30 -6.97
C TYR A 146 3.03 -2.44 -7.61
N LEU A 147 3.38 -1.50 -8.49
CA LEU A 147 4.75 -1.36 -8.97
C LEU A 147 5.53 -0.51 -7.96
N LEU A 148 6.65 -1.03 -7.48
CA LEU A 148 7.58 -0.33 -6.59
C LEU A 148 8.94 -0.22 -7.28
N THR A 149 9.56 0.95 -7.21
CA THR A 149 10.94 1.19 -7.65
C THR A 149 11.82 1.51 -6.45
N ASP A 150 12.98 0.86 -6.31
CA ASP A 150 13.91 1.14 -5.22
C ASP A 150 14.92 2.26 -5.56
N GLY A 151 15.81 2.60 -4.62
CA GLY A 151 16.80 3.67 -4.80
C GLY A 151 17.84 3.38 -5.91
N SER A 152 17.96 2.12 -6.33
CA SER A 152 18.84 1.64 -7.38
C SER A 152 18.12 1.46 -8.72
N GLU A 153 16.92 2.05 -8.86
CA GLU A 153 16.02 1.94 -10.02
C GLU A 153 15.54 0.51 -10.32
N GLN A 154 15.75 -0.44 -9.41
CA GLN A 154 15.26 -1.80 -9.57
C GLN A 154 13.76 -1.84 -9.29
N ARG A 155 13.04 -2.60 -10.12
CA ARG A 155 11.57 -2.64 -10.12
C ARG A 155 11.06 -3.94 -9.50
N TYR A 156 9.96 -3.82 -8.76
CA TYR A 156 9.31 -4.92 -8.04
C TYR A 156 7.79 -4.84 -8.20
N ALA A 157 7.15 -6.00 -8.28
CA ALA A 157 5.74 -6.11 -7.93
C ALA A 157 5.64 -6.27 -6.41
N CYS A 158 4.94 -5.35 -5.76
CA CYS A 158 4.88 -5.23 -4.32
C CYS A 158 3.45 -5.41 -3.84
N ALA A 159 3.27 -6.24 -2.82
CA ALA A 159 2.03 -6.32 -2.05
C ALA A 159 2.29 -5.96 -0.60
N PHE A 160 1.28 -5.42 0.08
CA PHE A 160 1.38 -4.95 1.46
C PHE A 160 0.44 -5.72 2.39
N ASN A 161 0.76 -5.77 3.68
CA ASN A 161 -0.08 -6.31 4.76
C ASN A 161 -0.71 -7.67 4.43
N GLN A 162 -2.03 -7.75 4.32
CA GLN A 162 -2.73 -9.01 4.06
C GLN A 162 -2.39 -9.57 2.67
N ASP A 163 -2.28 -8.71 1.65
CA ASP A 163 -1.88 -9.14 0.31
C ASP A 163 -0.44 -9.67 0.29
N ALA A 164 0.46 -9.11 1.12
CA ALA A 164 1.82 -9.65 1.30
C ALA A 164 1.80 -11.09 1.87
N LEU A 165 0.99 -11.33 2.90
CA LEU A 165 0.82 -12.67 3.48
C LEU A 165 0.25 -13.66 2.46
N LEU A 166 -0.71 -13.23 1.66
CA LEU A 166 -1.28 -14.05 0.58
C LEU A 166 -0.23 -14.37 -0.49
N LEU A 167 0.60 -13.42 -0.90
CA LEU A 167 1.71 -13.70 -1.81
C LEU A 167 2.70 -14.69 -1.21
N LYS A 168 3.03 -14.57 0.08
CA LYS A 168 3.92 -15.53 0.76
C LYS A 168 3.36 -16.95 0.69
N ALA A 169 2.06 -17.14 0.91
CA ALA A 169 1.42 -18.46 0.76
C ALA A 169 1.51 -19.00 -0.68
N LEU A 170 1.49 -18.12 -1.68
CA LEU A 170 1.61 -18.45 -3.11
C LEU A 170 3.06 -18.49 -3.63
N SER A 171 4.06 -18.22 -2.79
CA SER A 171 5.48 -18.09 -3.19
C SER A 171 6.04 -19.29 -3.97
N HIS A 172 5.55 -20.51 -3.70
CA HIS A 172 5.94 -21.70 -4.44
C HIS A 172 5.63 -21.62 -5.95
N ARG A 173 4.64 -20.81 -6.37
CA ARG A 173 4.28 -20.56 -7.77
C ARG A 173 5.11 -19.43 -8.41
N LEU A 174 5.87 -18.70 -7.59
CA LEU A 174 6.71 -17.56 -7.99
C LEU A 174 8.18 -17.93 -8.21
N ARG A 175 8.56 -19.21 -8.10
CA ARG A 175 9.97 -19.66 -8.22
C ARG A 175 10.70 -19.08 -9.43
N ASN A 176 10.05 -19.03 -10.60
CA ASN A 176 10.66 -18.50 -11.82
C ASN A 176 10.98 -17.00 -11.74
N PHE A 177 10.24 -16.22 -10.95
CA PHE A 177 10.56 -14.82 -10.70
C PHE A 177 11.70 -14.70 -9.68
N CYS A 178 11.64 -15.51 -8.62
CA CYS A 178 12.57 -15.45 -7.49
C CYS A 178 13.97 -16.03 -7.78
N GLN A 179 14.09 -16.95 -8.74
CA GLN A 179 15.37 -17.57 -9.12
C GLN A 179 16.21 -16.69 -10.05
N ASN A 180 15.58 -15.77 -10.78
CA ASN A 180 16.29 -14.89 -11.72
C ASN A 180 17.09 -13.78 -11.02
N THR A 181 16.91 -13.60 -9.71
CA THR A 181 17.57 -12.53 -8.92
C THR A 181 19.00 -12.90 -8.55
N THR A 182 19.34 -14.19 -8.48
CA THR A 182 20.70 -14.65 -8.15
C THR A 182 21.67 -14.57 -9.34
N ALA A 183 21.19 -14.27 -10.55
CA ALA A 183 21.98 -14.33 -11.78
C ALA A 183 22.53 -12.98 -12.28
N MET A 184 22.37 -11.88 -11.55
CA MET A 184 22.94 -10.57 -11.90
C MET A 184 23.80 -10.01 -10.77
N ILE A 185 24.85 -10.74 -10.41
CA ILE A 185 26.08 -10.16 -9.85
C ILE A 185 27.10 -10.23 -11.01
N PHE A 186 27.30 -9.11 -11.70
CA PHE A 186 28.42 -8.89 -12.61
C PHE A 186 29.24 -7.72 -12.07
#